data_AF-A0A497K709-F1
#
_entry.id   AF-A0A497K709-F1
#
_cell.length_a   1.000
_cell.length_b   1.000
_cell.length_c   1.000
_cell.angle_alpha   90.00
_cell.angle_beta   90.00
_cell.angle_gamma   90.00
#
_symmetry.space_group_name_H-M   'P 1'
#
loop_
_entity.id
_entity.type
_entity.pdbx_description
1 polymer ?
#
loop_
_entity_poly.entity_id
_entity_poly.type
_entity_poly.pdbx_seq_one_letter_code
_entity_poly.pdbx_strand_id
1 'polypeptide(L)'
;MRECEVLVDPRVELASVVQLYAPWNKERRKIKEYIYLDDVLKVFGRWKNHEAVRCFMDLFYSGFSYDALVGLMVHLSDPPLLKVTTELPKYIIGKAGSVESLKSFIKSLRDFALKSNFMGFYKNHQCFYENIIMLSNLKDDVQGTIMLLEDFFQVSVWRYNVVLTPLLEGNYGHYIKTSHGAEVFAFISPKEIVDGSPIFRSTTAVIEHEFMHAFVNPITEKFKNNVRKYSYLYKDLQSLSSIGYGNWETALNEFIIRACAIVIGSCYRGLKKEEITKWLCIEEKRGFKYIKLFYKAIRGYAKDRYKYGGFQEFYPKILKILDNLS
;
A
#
# COMPACT_ATOMS: atom_id res chain seq x y z
N MET A 1 -5.97 -2.68 23.54
CA MET A 1 -6.36 -2.71 22.11
C MET A 1 -5.38 -1.82 21.37
N ARG A 2 -4.85 -2.22 20.21
CA ARG A 2 -3.90 -1.40 19.44
C ARG A 2 -4.65 -0.19 18.86
N GLU A 3 -3.98 0.96 18.81
CA GLU A 3 -4.58 2.15 18.22
C GLU A 3 -4.63 1.99 16.69
N CYS A 4 -5.83 2.07 16.13
CA CYS A 4 -6.04 2.18 14.70
C CYS A 4 -6.79 3.48 14.39
N GLU A 5 -6.18 4.31 13.57
CA GLU A 5 -6.78 5.53 13.05
C GLU A 5 -7.28 5.30 11.63
N VAL A 6 -8.48 5.82 11.32
CA VAL A 6 -8.98 5.93 9.94
C VAL A 6 -9.03 7.41 9.63
N LEU A 7 -8.32 7.83 8.59
CA LEU A 7 -8.14 9.25 8.27
C LEU A 7 -8.06 9.48 6.76
N VAL A 8 -8.27 10.73 6.37
CA VAL A 8 -7.70 11.28 5.13
C VAL A 8 -6.44 12.02 5.56
N ASP A 9 -5.30 11.71 4.94
CA ASP A 9 -4.02 12.31 5.32
C ASP A 9 -3.73 13.53 4.43
N PRO A 10 -3.54 14.74 4.97
CA PRO A 10 -3.32 15.94 4.15
C PRO A 10 -2.05 15.86 3.31
N ARG A 11 -1.04 15.09 3.74
CA ARG A 11 0.20 14.86 2.98
C ARG A 11 -0.11 14.03 1.74
N VAL A 12 -0.87 12.94 1.90
CA VAL A 12 -1.25 12.05 0.80
C VAL A 12 -2.26 12.73 -0.13
N GLU A 13 -3.20 13.50 0.41
CA GLU A 13 -4.19 14.23 -0.38
C GLU A 13 -3.53 15.29 -1.26
N LEU A 14 -2.53 16.02 -0.76
CA LEU A 14 -1.74 16.95 -1.56
C LEU A 14 -1.06 16.25 -2.74
N ALA A 15 -0.38 15.13 -2.47
CA ALA A 15 0.25 14.33 -3.51
C ALA A 15 -0.78 13.82 -4.53
N SER A 16 -1.96 13.45 -4.05
CA SER A 16 -3.08 12.98 -4.86
C SER A 16 -3.65 14.06 -5.78
N VAL A 17 -3.70 15.33 -5.34
CA VAL A 17 -4.07 16.45 -6.19
C VAL A 17 -3.03 16.69 -7.29
N VAL A 18 -1.74 16.67 -6.95
CA VAL A 18 -0.65 16.93 -7.91
C VAL A 18 -0.63 15.89 -9.03
N GLN A 19 -0.77 14.60 -8.69
CA GLN A 19 -0.77 13.54 -9.70
C GLN A 19 -1.95 13.63 -10.68
N LEU A 20 -3.11 14.21 -10.31
CA LEU A 20 -4.30 14.26 -11.20
C LEU A 20 -4.02 15.01 -12.50
N TYR A 21 -3.01 15.88 -12.49
CA TYR A 21 -2.59 16.66 -13.63
C TYR A 21 -1.60 15.94 -14.55
N ALA A 22 -1.11 14.76 -14.14
CA ALA A 22 -0.28 13.93 -14.99
C ALA A 22 -1.05 13.40 -16.22
N PRO A 23 -0.40 13.26 -17.40
CA PRO A 23 -1.06 12.96 -18.67
C PRO A 23 -1.84 11.63 -18.71
N TRP A 24 -1.43 10.64 -17.92
CA TRP A 24 -2.05 9.32 -17.86
C TRP A 24 -3.34 9.28 -17.02
N ASN A 25 -3.55 10.24 -16.11
CA ASN A 25 -4.76 10.32 -15.29
C ASN A 25 -6.01 10.84 -16.06
N LYS A 26 -5.98 10.84 -17.39
CA LYS A 26 -7.13 11.23 -18.24
C LYS A 26 -8.36 10.35 -18.01
N GLU A 27 -8.17 9.10 -17.61
CA GLU A 27 -9.29 8.17 -17.37
C GLU A 27 -10.09 8.54 -16.12
N ARG A 28 -9.43 8.99 -15.05
CA ARG A 28 -10.12 9.50 -13.85
C ARG A 28 -10.98 10.71 -14.14
N ARG A 29 -10.54 11.58 -15.05
CA ARG A 29 -11.34 12.74 -15.50
C ARG A 29 -12.60 12.34 -16.27
N LYS A 30 -12.78 11.05 -16.57
CA LYS A 30 -14.00 10.50 -17.18
C LYS A 30 -14.95 9.85 -16.16
N ILE A 31 -14.57 9.77 -14.87
CA ILE A 31 -15.49 9.36 -13.81
C ILE A 31 -16.56 10.45 -13.72
N LYS A 32 -17.71 10.19 -14.34
CA LYS A 32 -18.83 11.11 -14.33
C LYS A 32 -19.41 11.19 -12.92
N GLU A 33 -19.92 12.37 -12.59
CA GLU A 33 -20.70 12.63 -11.37
C GLU A 33 -19.91 12.53 -10.05
N TYR A 34 -18.57 12.40 -10.07
CA TYR A 34 -17.78 12.41 -8.84
C TYR A 34 -17.56 13.84 -8.31
N ILE A 35 -18.48 14.30 -7.46
CA ILE A 35 -18.57 15.68 -6.95
C ILE A 35 -17.23 16.18 -6.38
N TYR A 36 -16.58 15.38 -5.52
CA TYR A 36 -15.32 15.79 -4.90
C TYR A 36 -14.19 15.95 -5.93
N LEU A 37 -14.11 15.07 -6.93
CA LEU A 37 -13.13 15.20 -8.01
C LEU A 37 -13.38 16.47 -8.84
N ASP A 38 -14.64 16.80 -9.11
CA ASP A 38 -15.00 18.02 -9.84
C ASP A 38 -14.55 19.28 -9.10
N ASP A 39 -14.75 19.33 -7.78
CA ASP A 39 -14.30 20.44 -6.93
C ASP A 39 -12.77 20.57 -6.93
N VAL A 40 -12.05 19.45 -6.80
CA VAL A 40 -10.58 19.42 -6.91
C VAL A 40 -10.12 19.94 -8.26
N LEU A 41 -10.72 19.47 -9.36
CA LEU A 41 -10.35 19.89 -10.72
C LEU A 41 -10.64 21.37 -10.94
N LYS A 42 -11.74 21.89 -10.41
CA LYS A 42 -12.12 23.30 -10.49
C LYS A 42 -11.14 24.20 -9.72
N VAL A 43 -10.78 23.84 -8.50
CA VAL A 43 -9.87 24.63 -7.65
C VAL A 43 -8.44 24.56 -8.16
N PHE A 44 -7.96 23.36 -8.49
CA PHE A 44 -6.55 23.13 -8.79
C PHE A 44 -6.21 23.17 -10.29
N GLY A 45 -7.21 23.26 -11.17
CA GLY A 45 -7.03 23.19 -12.63
C GLY A 45 -6.06 24.22 -13.20
N ARG A 46 -6.00 25.42 -12.60
CA ARG A 46 -5.05 26.48 -12.97
C ARG A 46 -3.59 26.12 -12.66
N TRP A 47 -3.34 25.16 -11.77
CA TRP A 47 -2.01 24.71 -11.35
C TRP A 47 -1.49 23.49 -12.13
N LYS A 48 -2.20 23.03 -13.18
CA LYS A 48 -1.79 21.87 -13.97
C LYS A 48 -0.37 21.94 -14.56
N ASN A 49 0.15 23.16 -14.74
CA ASN A 49 1.49 23.41 -15.30
C ASN A 49 2.53 23.78 -14.22
N HIS A 50 2.19 23.64 -12.93
CA HIS A 50 3.08 23.96 -11.81
C HIS A 50 4.30 23.03 -11.79
N GLU A 51 5.42 23.52 -11.24
CA GLU A 51 6.68 22.77 -11.15
C GLU A 51 6.50 21.43 -10.42
N ALA A 52 5.68 21.39 -9.37
CA ALA A 52 5.33 20.14 -8.66
C ALA A 52 4.79 19.03 -9.57
N VAL A 53 3.93 19.38 -10.54
CA VAL A 53 3.37 18.42 -11.50
C VAL A 53 4.48 17.90 -12.43
N ARG A 54 5.37 18.79 -12.89
CA ARG A 54 6.50 18.43 -13.75
C ARG A 54 7.50 17.55 -13.01
N CYS A 55 7.92 17.93 -11.81
CA CYS A 55 8.82 17.12 -10.99
C CYS A 55 8.23 15.73 -10.71
N PHE A 56 6.94 15.64 -10.42
CA PHE A 56 6.28 14.34 -10.25
C PHE A 56 6.33 13.51 -11.55
N MET A 57 6.05 14.13 -12.71
CA MET A 57 6.13 13.44 -13.99
C MET A 57 7.53 12.93 -14.30
N ASP A 58 8.57 13.75 -14.08
CA ASP A 58 9.96 13.37 -14.33
C ASP A 58 10.39 12.20 -13.44
N LEU A 59 10.02 12.23 -12.17
CA LEU A 59 10.20 11.11 -11.24
C LEU A 59 9.48 9.86 -11.76
N PHE A 60 8.20 9.99 -12.12
CA PHE A 60 7.38 8.86 -12.54
C PHE A 60 7.92 8.19 -13.80
N TYR A 61 8.28 8.96 -14.82
CA TYR A 61 8.89 8.44 -16.05
C TYR A 61 10.28 7.82 -15.82
N SER A 62 10.94 8.16 -14.72
CA SER A 62 12.22 7.58 -14.29
C SER A 62 12.06 6.34 -13.40
N GLY A 63 10.84 5.85 -13.18
CA GLY A 63 10.56 4.64 -12.40
C GLY A 63 9.99 4.88 -10.99
N PHE A 64 9.71 6.14 -10.63
CA PHE A 64 8.97 6.44 -9.41
C PHE A 64 7.51 5.97 -9.55
N SER A 65 6.97 5.37 -8.51
CA SER A 65 5.66 4.72 -8.53
C SER A 65 4.74 5.29 -7.46
N TYR A 66 3.46 4.94 -7.53
CA TYR A 66 2.48 5.40 -6.55
C TYR A 66 2.75 4.90 -5.13
N ASP A 67 3.22 3.65 -4.96
CA ASP A 67 3.65 3.15 -3.64
C ASP A 67 4.80 3.99 -3.06
N ALA A 68 5.73 4.44 -3.91
CA ALA A 68 6.83 5.28 -3.49
C ALA A 68 6.36 6.71 -3.16
N LEU A 69 5.35 7.22 -3.88
CA LEU A 69 4.74 8.52 -3.62
C LEU A 69 4.05 8.53 -2.25
N VAL A 70 3.08 7.63 -2.01
CA VAL A 70 2.35 7.60 -0.73
C VAL A 70 3.27 7.21 0.43
N GLY A 71 4.22 6.31 0.19
CA GLY A 71 5.26 5.96 1.15
C GLY A 71 6.12 7.17 1.51
N LEU A 72 6.54 7.98 0.53
CA LEU A 72 7.31 9.21 0.78
C LEU A 72 6.53 10.19 1.66
N MET A 73 5.25 10.40 1.37
CA MET A 73 4.44 11.42 2.04
C MET A 73 4.34 11.20 3.55
N VAL A 74 4.28 9.94 4.02
CA VAL A 74 4.20 9.65 5.46
C VAL A 74 5.52 9.82 6.21
N HIS A 75 6.64 9.98 5.51
CA HIS A 75 7.93 10.40 6.09
C HIS A 75 8.07 11.92 6.22
N LEU A 76 7.04 12.69 5.86
CA LEU A 76 7.04 14.15 5.91
C LEU A 76 6.11 14.66 7.01
N SER A 77 6.38 15.89 7.49
CA SER A 77 5.43 16.66 8.30
C SER A 77 4.27 17.14 7.44
N ASP A 78 3.22 17.66 8.07
CA ASP A 78 2.07 18.19 7.35
C ASP A 78 2.41 19.32 6.38
N PRO A 79 1.64 19.47 5.29
CA PRO A 79 1.72 20.64 4.43
C PRO A 79 1.30 21.91 5.20
N PRO A 80 1.84 23.08 4.83
CA PRO A 80 2.73 23.30 3.68
C PRO A 80 4.21 23.01 3.97
N LEU A 81 4.58 22.62 5.20
CA LEU A 81 5.99 22.53 5.60
C LEU A 81 6.72 21.31 5.02
N LEU A 82 6.08 20.13 4.98
CA LEU A 82 6.64 18.90 4.40
C LEU A 82 8.11 18.62 4.80
N LYS A 83 8.48 18.85 6.06
CA LYS A 83 9.83 18.55 6.58
C LYS A 83 10.00 17.04 6.70
N VAL A 84 11.16 16.50 6.37
CA VAL A 84 11.46 15.07 6.59
C VAL A 84 11.48 14.81 8.09
N THR A 85 10.60 13.94 8.58
CA THR A 85 10.44 13.62 10.01
C THR A 85 11.08 12.28 10.39
N THR A 86 11.29 11.41 9.41
CA THR A 86 11.91 10.08 9.58
C THR A 86 12.84 9.78 8.40
N GLU A 87 13.77 8.83 8.59
CA GLU A 87 14.71 8.44 7.54
C GLU A 87 13.98 7.96 6.28
N LEU A 88 14.38 8.49 5.12
CA LEU A 88 13.79 8.09 3.84
C LEU A 88 14.27 6.69 3.44
N PRO A 89 13.37 5.74 3.16
CA PRO A 89 13.75 4.38 2.80
C PRO A 89 14.58 4.34 1.51
N LYS A 90 15.60 3.47 1.50
CA LYS A 90 16.48 3.27 0.33
C LYS A 90 15.71 2.92 -0.95
N TYR A 91 14.59 2.21 -0.86
CA TYR A 91 13.79 1.87 -2.04
C TYR A 91 13.11 3.10 -2.65
N ILE A 92 12.64 4.06 -1.84
CA ILE A 92 12.04 5.32 -2.32
C ILE A 92 13.12 6.16 -2.99
N ILE A 93 14.30 6.27 -2.37
CA ILE A 93 15.46 6.96 -2.95
C ILE A 93 15.86 6.31 -4.28
N GLY A 94 15.93 4.98 -4.32
CA GLY A 94 16.26 4.22 -5.53
C GLY A 94 15.26 4.45 -6.66
N LYS A 95 13.95 4.42 -6.37
CA LYS A 95 12.89 4.72 -7.35
C LYS A 95 12.91 6.17 -7.84
N ALA A 96 13.37 7.10 -7.01
CA ALA A 96 13.54 8.50 -7.39
C ALA A 96 14.85 8.80 -8.14
N GLY A 97 15.76 7.81 -8.22
CA GLY A 97 17.09 7.93 -8.80
C GLY A 97 18.12 8.62 -7.90
N SER A 98 17.71 9.61 -7.09
CA SER A 98 18.60 10.29 -6.15
C SER A 98 17.86 10.96 -4.99
N VAL A 99 18.59 11.30 -3.93
CA VAL A 99 18.08 12.09 -2.80
C VAL A 99 17.77 13.52 -3.26
N GLU A 100 18.56 14.05 -4.20
CA GLU A 100 18.42 15.39 -4.77
C GLU A 100 17.11 15.52 -5.56
N SER A 101 16.73 14.50 -6.33
CA SER A 101 15.44 14.44 -7.03
C SER A 101 14.28 14.50 -6.04
N LEU A 102 14.34 13.75 -4.93
CA LEU A 102 13.32 13.80 -3.87
C LEU A 102 13.27 15.17 -3.20
N LYS A 103 14.42 15.76 -2.87
CA LYS A 103 14.47 17.11 -2.26
C LYS A 103 13.86 18.16 -3.19
N SER A 104 14.15 18.09 -4.48
CA SER A 104 13.56 18.99 -5.49
C SER A 104 12.05 18.82 -5.59
N PHE A 105 11.56 17.59 -5.61
CA PHE A 105 10.12 17.32 -5.62
C PHE A 105 9.42 17.78 -4.34
N ILE A 106 9.99 17.51 -3.16
CA ILE A 106 9.44 18.00 -1.89
C ILE A 106 9.41 19.53 -1.88
N LYS A 107 10.46 20.20 -2.36
CA LYS A 107 10.50 21.66 -2.47
C LYS A 107 9.38 22.20 -3.37
N SER A 108 9.17 21.60 -4.55
CA SER A 108 8.11 22.04 -5.45
C SER A 108 6.70 21.72 -4.92
N LEU A 109 6.53 20.63 -4.17
CA LEU A 109 5.29 20.34 -3.42
C LEU A 109 4.98 21.40 -2.36
N ARG A 110 5.98 21.86 -1.61
CA ARG A 110 5.79 22.97 -0.65
C ARG A 110 5.31 24.24 -1.35
N ASP A 111 5.95 24.60 -2.46
CA ASP A 111 5.59 25.78 -3.26
C ASP A 111 4.16 25.65 -3.81
N PHE A 112 3.79 24.46 -4.31
CA PHE A 112 2.42 24.18 -4.75
C PHE A 112 1.43 24.35 -3.61
N ALA A 113 1.68 23.73 -2.45
CA ALA A 113 0.78 23.77 -1.30
C ALA A 113 0.54 25.21 -0.81
N LEU A 114 1.59 26.03 -0.79
CA LEU A 114 1.51 27.45 -0.43
C LEU A 114 0.72 28.26 -1.46
N LYS A 115 1.14 28.23 -2.72
CA LYS A 115 0.56 29.09 -3.77
C LYS A 115 -0.88 28.71 -4.12
N SER A 116 -1.21 27.43 -4.07
CA SER A 116 -2.56 26.94 -4.31
C SER A 116 -3.52 27.09 -3.13
N ASN A 117 -3.01 27.50 -1.95
CA ASN A 117 -3.74 27.46 -0.68
C ASN A 117 -4.33 26.07 -0.40
N PHE A 118 -3.54 25.01 -0.61
CA PHE A 118 -3.98 23.63 -0.45
C PHE A 118 -4.56 23.36 0.94
N MET A 119 -3.91 23.86 2.01
CA MET A 119 -4.42 23.64 3.36
C MET A 119 -5.73 24.38 3.65
N GLY A 120 -6.00 25.50 2.97
CA GLY A 120 -7.31 26.14 3.01
C GLY A 120 -8.37 25.27 2.34
N PHE A 121 -8.07 24.73 1.16
CA PHE A 121 -8.95 23.77 0.47
C PHE A 121 -9.23 22.54 1.35
N TYR A 122 -8.19 21.93 1.92
CA TYR A 122 -8.31 20.75 2.77
C TYR A 122 -9.22 21.00 3.97
N LYS A 123 -9.00 22.10 4.70
CA LYS A 123 -9.84 22.49 5.85
C LYS A 123 -11.29 22.77 5.45
N ASN A 124 -11.52 23.33 4.26
CA ASN A 124 -12.88 23.58 3.76
C ASN A 124 -13.63 22.28 3.39
N HIS A 125 -12.93 21.16 3.18
CA HIS A 125 -13.50 19.85 2.88
C HIS A 125 -13.50 18.90 4.09
N GLN A 126 -13.24 19.41 5.29
CA GLN A 126 -13.21 18.63 6.53
C GLN A 126 -14.49 17.80 6.71
N CYS A 127 -15.67 18.41 6.51
CA CYS A 127 -16.96 17.71 6.61
C CYS A 127 -17.08 16.55 5.62
N PHE A 128 -16.55 16.69 4.40
CA PHE A 128 -16.53 15.61 3.41
C PHE A 128 -15.63 14.46 3.87
N TYR A 129 -14.43 14.75 4.36
CA TYR A 129 -13.51 13.74 4.88
C TYR A 129 -14.09 13.00 6.10
N GLU A 130 -14.64 13.74 7.06
CA GLU A 130 -15.31 13.16 8.24
C GLU A 130 -16.48 12.27 7.85
N ASN A 131 -17.27 12.68 6.85
CA ASN A 131 -18.38 11.88 6.34
C ASN A 131 -17.92 10.56 5.71
N ILE A 132 -16.89 10.57 4.84
CA ILE A 132 -16.41 9.32 4.23
C ILE A 132 -15.76 8.39 5.25
N ILE A 133 -15.08 8.93 6.28
CA ILE A 133 -14.52 8.15 7.38
C ILE A 133 -15.64 7.48 8.18
N MET A 134 -16.65 8.25 8.59
CA MET A 134 -17.81 7.75 9.33
C MET A 134 -18.55 6.66 8.54
N LEU A 135 -18.90 6.92 7.28
CA LEU A 135 -19.63 5.97 6.43
C LEU A 135 -18.83 4.71 6.07
N SER A 136 -17.50 4.76 6.19
CA SER A 136 -16.65 3.60 5.93
C SER A 136 -16.82 2.50 6.99
N ASN A 137 -17.14 2.87 8.24
CA ASN A 137 -17.16 2.01 9.44
C ASN A 137 -15.85 1.24 9.71
N LEU A 138 -14.73 1.63 9.07
CA LEU A 138 -13.53 0.81 9.04
C LEU A 138 -12.80 0.73 10.39
N LYS A 139 -12.98 1.72 11.27
CA LYS A 139 -12.29 1.78 12.56
C LYS A 139 -12.59 0.55 13.42
N ASP A 140 -13.84 0.11 13.41
CA ASP A 140 -14.29 -1.07 14.15
C ASP A 140 -14.05 -2.34 13.34
N ASP A 141 -14.34 -2.32 12.03
CA ASP A 141 -14.21 -3.48 11.15
C ASP A 141 -12.79 -4.06 11.08
N VAL A 142 -11.75 -3.24 11.29
CA VAL A 142 -10.34 -3.67 11.19
C VAL A 142 -9.74 -4.16 12.50
N GLN A 143 -10.37 -3.95 13.66
CA GLN A 143 -9.78 -4.31 14.96
C GLN A 143 -9.51 -5.82 15.06
N GLY A 144 -10.48 -6.65 14.67
CA GLY A 144 -10.31 -8.10 14.66
C GLY A 144 -9.22 -8.55 13.68
N THR A 145 -9.09 -7.86 12.54
CA THR A 145 -8.03 -8.11 11.55
C THR A 145 -6.65 -7.79 12.12
N ILE A 146 -6.48 -6.65 12.79
CA ILE A 146 -5.20 -6.27 13.41
C ILE A 146 -4.77 -7.31 14.44
N MET A 147 -5.68 -7.69 15.36
CA MET A 147 -5.39 -8.70 16.38
C MET A 147 -4.99 -10.04 15.77
N LEU A 148 -5.71 -10.45 14.71
CA LEU A 148 -5.43 -11.68 13.99
C LEU A 148 -4.07 -11.63 13.28
N LEU A 149 -3.71 -10.51 12.67
CA LEU A 149 -2.41 -10.36 12.00
C LEU A 149 -1.26 -10.39 13.02
N GLU A 150 -1.38 -9.67 14.14
CA GLU A 150 -0.34 -9.71 15.19
C GLU A 150 -0.16 -11.14 15.76
N ASP A 151 -1.24 -11.88 16.04
CA ASP A 151 -1.16 -13.29 16.46
C ASP A 151 -0.63 -14.19 15.33
N PHE A 152 -1.06 -13.99 14.09
CA PHE A 152 -0.63 -14.83 12.99
C PHE A 152 0.87 -14.68 12.73
N PHE A 153 1.38 -13.45 12.70
CA PHE A 153 2.80 -13.19 12.45
C PHE A 153 3.67 -13.27 13.72
N GLN A 154 3.06 -13.28 14.90
CA GLN A 154 3.71 -13.22 16.22
C GLN A 154 4.60 -11.97 16.35
N VAL A 155 4.08 -10.83 15.87
CA VAL A 155 4.76 -9.53 15.88
C VAL A 155 3.77 -8.48 16.33
N SER A 156 4.16 -7.64 17.29
CA SER A 156 3.39 -6.46 17.69
C SER A 156 3.84 -5.22 16.94
N VAL A 157 2.87 -4.38 16.59
CA VAL A 157 3.03 -3.10 15.92
C VAL A 157 2.58 -1.98 16.88
N TRP A 158 3.19 -0.80 16.76
CA TRP A 158 2.84 0.31 17.64
C TRP A 158 1.49 0.93 17.26
N ARG A 159 1.31 1.25 15.99
CA ARG A 159 0.12 1.95 15.47
C ARG A 159 -0.26 1.47 14.07
N TYR A 160 -1.56 1.45 13.80
CA TYR A 160 -2.12 1.22 12.47
C TYR A 160 -2.87 2.46 11.97
N ASN A 161 -2.75 2.73 10.68
CA ASN A 161 -3.41 3.84 10.01
C ASN A 161 -4.06 3.34 8.72
N VAL A 162 -5.37 3.54 8.58
CA VAL A 162 -6.10 3.34 7.34
C VAL A 162 -6.32 4.71 6.70
N VAL A 163 -5.55 5.00 5.65
CA VAL A 163 -5.60 6.28 4.95
C VAL A 163 -6.54 6.16 3.77
N LEU A 164 -7.71 6.79 3.85
CA LEU A 164 -8.65 6.87 2.74
C LEU A 164 -8.13 7.87 1.72
N THR A 165 -8.04 7.42 0.46
CA THR A 165 -7.44 8.19 -0.63
C THR A 165 -8.46 8.44 -1.73
N PRO A 166 -9.34 9.45 -1.57
CA PRO A 166 -10.49 9.67 -2.47
C PRO A 166 -10.12 9.92 -3.93
N LEU A 167 -8.88 10.30 -4.21
CA LEU A 167 -8.38 10.65 -5.55
C LEU A 167 -7.36 9.64 -6.11
N LEU A 168 -6.88 8.69 -5.31
CA LEU A 168 -5.93 7.65 -5.75
C LEU A 168 -6.67 6.40 -6.23
N GLU A 169 -5.94 5.52 -6.93
CA GLU A 169 -6.41 4.23 -7.44
C GLU A 169 -5.31 3.27 -7.09
N GLY A 170 -5.71 2.04 -6.83
CA GLY A 170 -4.82 1.10 -6.20
C GLY A 170 -4.81 1.32 -4.70
N ASN A 171 -4.36 0.28 -4.04
CA ASN A 171 -4.21 0.23 -2.60
C ASN A 171 -2.74 -0.08 -2.35
N TYR A 172 -2.21 0.46 -1.26
CA TYR A 172 -0.80 0.38 -0.98
C TYR A 172 -0.54 0.20 0.52
N GLY A 173 0.39 -0.68 0.85
CA GLY A 173 0.90 -0.89 2.19
C GLY A 173 2.24 -0.20 2.38
N HIS A 174 2.41 0.46 3.53
CA HIS A 174 3.72 1.02 3.92
C HIS A 174 3.92 0.90 5.43
N TYR A 175 5.17 0.95 5.87
CA TYR A 175 5.47 1.03 7.29
C TYR A 175 6.67 1.95 7.54
N ILE A 176 6.65 2.61 8.69
CA ILE A 176 7.75 3.43 9.18
C ILE A 176 8.22 2.90 10.53
N LYS A 177 9.51 3.01 10.81
CA LYS A 177 10.06 2.75 12.14
C LYS A 177 10.23 4.08 12.87
N THR A 178 9.63 4.19 14.04
CA THR A 178 9.78 5.36 14.92
C THR A 178 10.51 4.95 16.21
N SER A 179 10.79 5.91 17.08
CA SER A 179 11.34 5.64 18.42
C SER A 179 10.39 4.84 19.32
N HIS A 180 9.09 4.82 19.01
CA HIS A 180 8.06 4.11 19.78
C HIS A 180 7.77 2.71 19.23
N GLY A 181 8.06 2.47 17.96
CA GLY A 181 7.84 1.19 17.29
C GLY A 181 7.50 1.36 15.82
N ALA A 182 7.02 0.28 15.18
CA ALA A 182 6.57 0.34 13.79
C ALA A 182 5.17 0.96 13.71
N GLU A 183 4.98 1.91 12.79
CA GLU A 183 3.65 2.39 12.39
C GLU A 183 3.33 1.88 10.99
N VAL A 184 2.13 1.38 10.80
CA VAL A 184 1.69 0.70 9.58
C VAL A 184 0.58 1.50 8.91
N PHE A 185 0.67 1.61 7.59
CA PHE A 185 -0.26 2.37 6.76
C PHE A 185 -0.86 1.46 5.69
N ALA A 186 -2.18 1.51 5.56
CA ALA A 186 -2.90 1.02 4.40
C ALA A 186 -3.57 2.21 3.70
N PHE A 187 -3.10 2.53 2.50
CA PHE A 187 -3.71 3.54 1.64
C PHE A 187 -4.79 2.86 0.81
N ILE A 188 -6.04 3.29 0.98
CA ILE A 188 -7.21 2.63 0.40
C ILE A 188 -7.88 3.58 -0.60
N SER A 189 -8.04 3.13 -1.84
CA SER A 189 -8.85 3.83 -2.85
C SER A 189 -10.34 3.51 -2.67
N PRO A 190 -11.26 4.37 -3.14
CA PRO A 190 -12.68 4.05 -3.13
C PRO A 190 -12.95 2.72 -3.85
N LYS A 191 -13.82 1.89 -3.28
CA LYS A 191 -14.30 0.67 -3.94
C LYS A 191 -15.11 1.02 -5.18
N GLU A 192 -15.93 2.05 -5.08
CA GLU A 192 -16.83 2.55 -6.09
C GLU A 192 -17.24 3.99 -5.78
N ILE A 193 -17.83 4.67 -6.77
CA ILE A 193 -18.48 5.98 -6.61
C ILE A 193 -19.98 5.74 -6.76
N VAL A 194 -20.77 6.18 -5.78
CA VAL A 194 -22.24 6.05 -5.77
C VAL A 194 -22.83 7.42 -5.49
N ASP A 195 -23.74 7.89 -6.36
CA ASP A 195 -24.39 9.21 -6.27
C ASP A 195 -23.37 10.34 -6.01
N GLY A 196 -22.23 10.26 -6.70
CA GLY A 196 -21.13 11.22 -6.60
C GLY A 196 -20.29 11.18 -5.33
N SER A 197 -20.49 10.19 -4.46
CA SER A 197 -19.74 9.99 -3.22
C SER A 197 -18.85 8.74 -3.28
N PRO A 198 -17.61 8.79 -2.75
CA PRO A 198 -16.72 7.64 -2.74
C PRO A 198 -17.08 6.67 -1.61
N ILE A 199 -17.16 5.38 -1.93
CA ILE A 199 -17.56 4.33 -1.00
C ILE A 199 -16.33 3.52 -0.58
N PHE A 200 -16.05 3.48 0.74
CA PHE A 200 -14.92 2.77 1.33
C PHE A 200 -15.30 1.54 2.18
N ARG A 201 -16.60 1.35 2.47
CA ARG A 201 -17.08 0.20 3.24
C ARG A 201 -16.74 -1.13 2.57
N SER A 202 -16.63 -2.19 3.36
CA SER A 202 -16.33 -3.55 2.89
C SER A 202 -14.97 -3.70 2.18
N THR A 203 -13.97 -2.89 2.55
CA THR A 203 -12.59 -2.95 2.03
C THR A 203 -11.63 -3.65 2.99
N THR A 204 -12.12 -4.27 4.08
CA THR A 204 -11.29 -4.91 5.12
C THR A 204 -10.32 -5.97 4.59
N ALA A 205 -10.70 -6.72 3.55
CA ALA A 205 -9.81 -7.70 2.91
C ALA A 205 -8.64 -7.05 2.17
N VAL A 206 -8.84 -5.85 1.62
CA VAL A 206 -7.79 -5.04 0.99
C VAL A 206 -6.88 -4.47 2.07
N ILE A 207 -7.45 -3.92 3.14
CA ILE A 207 -6.67 -3.40 4.28
C ILE A 207 -5.81 -4.51 4.90
N GLU A 208 -6.34 -5.71 5.05
CA GLU A 208 -5.57 -6.87 5.50
C GLU A 208 -4.37 -7.14 4.61
N HIS A 209 -4.56 -7.15 3.29
CA HIS A 209 -3.49 -7.33 2.31
C HIS A 209 -2.41 -6.25 2.49
N GLU A 210 -2.81 -4.97 2.54
CA GLU A 210 -1.87 -3.86 2.67
C GLU A 210 -1.12 -3.88 4.01
N PHE A 211 -1.79 -4.23 5.11
CA PHE A 211 -1.13 -4.39 6.42
C PHE A 211 -0.12 -5.54 6.42
N MET A 212 -0.37 -6.63 5.68
CA MET A 212 0.57 -7.76 5.60
C MET A 212 1.93 -7.38 5.01
N HIS A 213 2.03 -6.32 4.20
CA HIS A 213 3.32 -5.81 3.74
C HIS A 213 4.23 -5.38 4.90
N ALA A 214 3.68 -4.82 5.97
CA ALA A 214 4.45 -4.41 7.14
C ALA A 214 5.04 -5.58 7.93
N PHE A 215 4.49 -6.79 7.78
CA PHE A 215 5.00 -7.99 8.42
C PHE A 215 5.96 -8.75 7.50
N VAL A 216 5.64 -8.87 6.21
CA VAL A 216 6.39 -9.71 5.26
C VAL A 216 7.62 -8.97 4.72
N ASN A 217 7.49 -7.72 4.28
CA ASN A 217 8.58 -6.99 3.64
C ASN A 217 9.83 -6.87 4.53
N PRO A 218 9.74 -6.54 5.85
CA PRO A 218 10.93 -6.49 6.71
C PRO A 218 11.63 -7.84 6.87
N ILE A 219 10.86 -8.94 6.88
CA ILE A 219 11.42 -10.29 6.99
C ILE A 219 12.20 -10.62 5.72
N THR A 220 11.61 -10.35 4.54
CA THR A 220 12.30 -10.54 3.26
C THR A 220 13.60 -9.74 3.17
N GLU A 221 13.61 -8.47 3.59
CA GLU A 221 14.83 -7.65 3.63
C GLU A 221 15.88 -8.25 4.59
N LYS A 222 15.45 -8.76 5.76
CA LYS A 222 16.36 -9.43 6.70
C LYS A 222 16.98 -10.72 6.12
N PHE A 223 16.23 -11.44 5.27
CA PHE A 223 16.68 -12.64 4.59
C PHE A 223 17.17 -12.40 3.15
N LYS A 224 17.50 -11.15 2.77
CA LYS A 224 17.80 -10.75 1.39
C LYS A 224 18.81 -11.64 0.67
N ASN A 225 19.86 -12.09 1.36
CA ASN A 225 20.87 -12.98 0.76
C ASN A 225 20.30 -14.36 0.42
N ASN A 226 19.41 -14.91 1.25
CA ASN A 226 18.71 -16.16 0.96
C ASN A 226 17.67 -15.97 -0.15
N VAL A 227 16.94 -14.85 -0.13
CA VAL A 227 15.94 -14.51 -1.15
C VAL A 227 16.58 -14.40 -2.54
N ARG A 228 17.72 -13.72 -2.64
CA ARG A 228 18.45 -13.52 -3.90
C ARG A 228 18.91 -14.81 -4.57
N LYS A 229 19.10 -15.91 -3.83
CA LYS A 229 19.47 -17.21 -4.41
C LYS A 229 18.45 -17.72 -5.42
N TYR A 230 17.19 -17.31 -5.29
CA TYR A 230 16.09 -17.76 -6.13
C TYR A 230 15.69 -16.73 -7.20
N SER A 231 16.50 -15.69 -7.44
CA SER A 231 16.14 -14.63 -8.41
C SER A 231 16.00 -15.14 -9.84
N TYR A 232 16.61 -16.28 -10.17
CA TYR A 232 16.49 -16.93 -11.47
C TYR A 232 15.04 -17.32 -11.80
N LEU A 233 14.22 -17.64 -10.80
CA LEU A 233 12.80 -18.00 -10.97
C LEU A 233 11.97 -16.84 -11.54
N TYR A 234 12.44 -15.60 -11.42
CA TYR A 234 11.72 -14.45 -11.95
C TYR A 234 11.63 -14.46 -13.48
N LYS A 235 12.52 -15.19 -14.18
CA LYS A 235 12.47 -15.35 -15.63
C LYS A 235 11.11 -15.90 -16.11
N ASP A 236 10.53 -16.83 -15.35
CA ASP A 236 9.24 -17.44 -15.70
C ASP A 236 8.03 -16.67 -15.16
N LEU A 237 8.28 -15.57 -14.47
CA LEU A 237 7.30 -14.72 -13.79
C LEU A 237 7.29 -13.29 -14.35
N GLN A 238 7.93 -13.03 -15.50
CA GLN A 238 8.00 -11.70 -16.09
C GLN A 238 6.63 -11.09 -16.39
N SER A 239 5.59 -11.91 -16.57
CA SER A 239 4.21 -11.42 -16.69
C SER A 239 3.74 -10.64 -15.46
N LEU A 240 4.34 -10.86 -14.28
CA LEU A 240 4.03 -10.09 -13.07
C LEU A 240 4.53 -8.65 -13.15
N SER A 241 5.50 -8.35 -14.01
CA SER A 241 5.97 -6.97 -14.22
C SER A 241 4.86 -6.06 -14.76
N SER A 242 3.92 -6.58 -15.57
CA SER A 242 2.83 -5.78 -16.13
C SER A 242 1.79 -5.35 -15.10
N ILE A 243 1.79 -5.99 -13.92
CA ILE A 243 0.90 -5.68 -12.80
C ILE A 243 1.65 -5.09 -11.59
N GLY A 244 2.86 -4.55 -11.81
CA GLY A 244 3.60 -3.78 -10.82
C GLY A 244 4.70 -4.52 -10.07
N TYR A 245 4.94 -5.81 -10.36
CA TYR A 245 5.94 -6.62 -9.65
C TYR A 245 7.16 -6.88 -10.53
N GLY A 246 7.98 -5.84 -10.72
CA GLY A 246 9.11 -5.80 -11.66
C GLY A 246 10.39 -6.54 -11.24
N ASN A 247 10.43 -7.16 -10.06
CA ASN A 247 11.59 -7.93 -9.61
C ASN A 247 11.19 -9.09 -8.69
N TRP A 248 12.13 -10.01 -8.50
CA TRP A 248 11.95 -11.23 -7.69
C TRP A 248 11.55 -10.96 -6.25
N GLU A 249 12.19 -10.01 -5.57
CA GLU A 249 11.96 -9.73 -4.15
C GLU A 249 10.53 -9.22 -3.93
N THR A 250 10.08 -8.30 -4.77
CA THR A 250 8.70 -7.79 -4.76
C THR A 250 7.70 -8.91 -5.09
N ALA A 251 7.96 -9.72 -6.12
CA ALA A 251 7.08 -10.84 -6.46
C ALA A 251 7.00 -11.88 -5.33
N LEU A 252 8.11 -12.16 -4.64
CA LEU A 252 8.14 -13.10 -3.52
C LEU A 252 7.32 -12.59 -2.32
N ASN A 253 7.44 -11.30 -1.98
CA ASN A 253 6.59 -10.69 -0.94
C ASN A 253 5.11 -10.90 -1.25
N GLU A 254 4.72 -10.67 -2.49
CA GLU A 254 3.35 -10.84 -2.96
C GLU A 254 2.86 -12.29 -2.93
N PHE A 255 3.69 -13.24 -3.36
CA PHE A 255 3.38 -14.67 -3.22
C PHE A 255 3.05 -15.03 -1.77
N ILE A 256 3.87 -14.56 -0.83
CA ILE A 256 3.71 -14.83 0.59
C ILE A 256 2.45 -14.16 1.12
N ILE A 257 2.23 -12.88 0.84
CA ILE A 257 1.07 -12.11 1.32
C ILE A 257 -0.24 -12.70 0.77
N ARG A 258 -0.29 -13.00 -0.53
CA ARG A 258 -1.47 -13.60 -1.17
C ARG A 258 -1.77 -14.99 -0.61
N ALA A 259 -0.74 -15.79 -0.36
CA ALA A 259 -0.92 -17.08 0.29
C ALA A 259 -1.36 -16.95 1.76
N CYS A 260 -0.81 -16.00 2.52
CA CYS A 260 -1.23 -15.67 3.89
C CYS A 260 -2.71 -15.28 3.92
N ALA A 261 -3.18 -14.42 3.01
CA ALA A 261 -4.59 -14.02 2.92
C ALA A 261 -5.52 -15.23 2.74
N ILE A 262 -5.17 -16.16 1.84
CA ILE A 262 -5.96 -17.39 1.61
C ILE A 262 -5.91 -18.30 2.85
N VAL A 263 -4.75 -18.45 3.50
CA VAL A 263 -4.62 -19.24 4.73
C VAL A 263 -5.44 -18.64 5.86
N ILE A 264 -5.36 -17.33 6.07
CA ILE A 264 -6.12 -16.62 7.09
C ILE A 264 -7.62 -16.79 6.87
N GLY A 265 -8.09 -16.57 5.64
CA GLY A 265 -9.48 -16.81 5.27
C GLY A 265 -9.92 -18.25 5.52
N SER A 266 -9.08 -19.23 5.20
CA SER A 266 -9.38 -20.66 5.40
C SER A 266 -9.41 -21.10 6.87
N CYS A 267 -8.50 -20.57 7.69
CA CYS A 267 -8.31 -21.04 9.06
C CYS A 267 -9.14 -20.28 10.09
N TYR A 268 -9.46 -19.01 9.83
CA TYR A 268 -10.04 -18.12 10.84
C TYR A 268 -11.34 -17.44 10.40
N ARG A 269 -11.71 -17.53 9.12
CA ARG A 269 -12.93 -16.89 8.57
C ARG A 269 -13.85 -17.86 7.84
N GLY A 270 -13.60 -19.17 7.94
CA GLY A 270 -14.50 -20.20 7.45
C GLY A 270 -14.63 -20.29 5.93
N LEU A 271 -13.62 -19.85 5.16
CA LEU A 271 -13.63 -20.10 3.70
C LEU A 271 -13.78 -21.58 3.41
N LYS A 272 -14.74 -21.92 2.56
CA LYS A 272 -15.00 -23.30 2.13
C LYS A 272 -13.92 -23.78 1.17
N LYS A 273 -13.81 -25.11 1.03
CA LYS A 273 -12.79 -25.74 0.17
C LYS A 273 -12.89 -25.29 -1.29
N GLU A 274 -14.11 -25.09 -1.78
CA GLU A 274 -14.40 -24.62 -3.13
C GLU A 274 -13.91 -23.17 -3.32
N GLU A 275 -14.10 -22.31 -2.32
CA GLU A 275 -13.65 -20.92 -2.34
C GLU A 275 -12.13 -20.83 -2.30
N ILE A 276 -11.46 -21.63 -1.46
CA ILE A 276 -10.00 -21.71 -1.42
C ILE A 276 -9.45 -22.12 -2.79
N THR A 277 -10.05 -23.14 -3.40
CA THR A 277 -9.64 -23.63 -4.74
C THR A 277 -9.83 -22.54 -5.80
N LYS A 278 -10.97 -21.82 -5.74
CA LYS A 278 -11.26 -20.69 -6.63
C LYS A 278 -10.22 -19.58 -6.48
N TRP A 279 -9.90 -19.15 -5.26
CA TRP A 279 -8.90 -18.11 -5.00
C TRP A 279 -7.51 -18.49 -5.48
N LEU A 280 -7.06 -19.72 -5.20
CA LEU A 280 -5.77 -20.22 -5.70
C LEU A 280 -5.71 -20.20 -7.24
N CYS A 281 -6.79 -20.60 -7.91
CA CYS A 281 -6.88 -20.56 -9.36
C CYS A 281 -6.86 -19.12 -9.91
N ILE A 282 -7.53 -18.17 -9.23
CA ILE A 282 -7.48 -16.74 -9.58
C ILE A 282 -6.05 -16.21 -9.51
N GLU A 283 -5.32 -16.52 -8.44
CA GLU A 283 -3.94 -16.07 -8.27
C GLU A 283 -3.00 -16.70 -9.31
N GLU A 284 -3.14 -18.00 -9.62
CA GLU A 284 -2.39 -18.64 -10.71
C GLU A 284 -2.64 -17.95 -12.05
N LYS A 285 -3.90 -17.63 -12.37
CA LYS A 285 -4.26 -16.91 -13.61
C LYS A 285 -3.70 -15.49 -13.68
N ARG A 286 -3.47 -14.86 -12.53
CA ARG A 286 -2.77 -13.56 -12.42
C ARG A 286 -1.26 -13.66 -12.63
N GLY A 287 -0.73 -14.88 -12.79
CA GLY A 287 0.70 -15.14 -12.99
C GLY A 287 1.42 -15.66 -11.76
N PHE A 288 0.75 -15.81 -10.62
CA PHE A 288 1.35 -16.39 -9.40
C PHE A 288 1.39 -17.92 -9.50
N LYS A 289 2.17 -18.44 -10.45
CA LYS A 289 2.24 -19.87 -10.83
C LYS A 289 2.54 -20.81 -9.65
N TYR A 290 3.26 -20.34 -8.64
CA TYR A 290 3.67 -21.14 -7.48
C TYR A 290 2.76 -20.97 -6.25
N ILE A 291 1.64 -20.23 -6.34
CA ILE A 291 0.84 -19.84 -5.16
C ILE A 291 0.36 -21.03 -4.32
N LYS A 292 0.06 -22.18 -4.94
CA LYS A 292 -0.35 -23.41 -4.23
C LYS A 292 0.74 -23.96 -3.32
N LEU A 293 2.02 -23.83 -3.70
CA LEU A 293 3.16 -24.27 -2.89
C LEU A 293 3.29 -23.37 -1.65
N PHE A 294 3.22 -22.05 -1.85
CA PHE A 294 3.24 -21.07 -0.76
C PHE A 294 2.05 -21.29 0.20
N TYR A 295 0.84 -21.45 -0.33
CA TYR A 295 -0.35 -21.76 0.47
C TYR A 295 -0.17 -23.02 1.32
N LYS A 296 0.35 -24.11 0.75
CA LYS A 296 0.59 -25.36 1.49
C LYS A 296 1.60 -25.15 2.63
N ALA A 297 2.70 -24.44 2.37
CA ALA A 297 3.74 -24.17 3.36
C ALA A 297 3.22 -23.29 4.51
N ILE A 298 2.56 -22.18 4.18
CA ILE A 298 2.01 -21.23 5.15
C ILE A 298 0.84 -21.84 5.93
N ARG A 299 0.04 -22.72 5.31
CA ARG A 299 -0.98 -23.49 6.04
C ARG A 299 -0.36 -24.46 7.05
N GLY A 300 0.81 -25.03 6.72
CA GLY A 300 1.61 -25.81 7.67
C GLY A 300 2.05 -24.97 8.87
N TYR A 301 2.55 -23.76 8.62
CA TYR A 301 2.84 -22.79 9.68
C TYR A 301 1.61 -22.49 10.52
N ALA A 302 0.47 -22.13 9.93
CA ALA A 302 -0.73 -21.73 10.66
C ALA A 302 -1.21 -22.79 11.67
N LYS A 303 -1.08 -24.08 11.33
CA LYS A 303 -1.42 -25.22 12.19
C LYS A 303 -0.49 -25.37 13.39
N ASP A 304 0.79 -25.09 13.20
CA ASP A 304 1.86 -25.35 14.17
C ASP A 304 2.53 -24.05 14.67
N ARG A 305 1.88 -22.89 14.50
CA ARG A 305 2.55 -21.57 14.63
C ARG A 305 3.20 -21.36 16.00
N TYR A 306 2.59 -21.87 17.07
CA TYR A 306 3.09 -21.79 18.44
C TYR A 306 4.29 -22.72 18.74
N LYS A 307 4.68 -23.58 17.79
CA LYS A 307 5.93 -24.37 17.88
C LYS A 307 7.14 -23.60 17.31
N TYR A 308 6.91 -22.46 16.67
CA TYR A 308 7.94 -21.60 16.10
C TYR A 308 8.02 -20.30 16.91
N GLY A 309 9.17 -19.63 16.96
CA GLY A 309 9.31 -18.26 17.50
C GLY A 309 8.74 -17.19 16.56
N GLY A 310 7.63 -17.49 15.89
CA GLY A 310 6.93 -16.60 14.96
C GLY A 310 7.23 -16.80 13.48
N PHE A 311 6.58 -16.00 12.64
CA PHE A 311 6.63 -16.14 11.17
C PHE A 311 8.04 -15.93 10.62
N GLN A 312 8.83 -15.05 11.25
CA GLN A 312 10.22 -14.79 10.88
C GLN A 312 11.11 -16.04 10.99
N GLU A 313 10.96 -16.83 12.05
CA GLU A 313 11.71 -18.09 12.22
C GLU A 313 11.27 -19.17 11.23
N PHE A 314 9.99 -19.15 10.83
CA PHE A 314 9.47 -20.06 9.82
C PHE A 314 9.88 -19.67 8.39
N TYR A 315 10.22 -18.41 8.14
CA TYR A 315 10.50 -17.87 6.81
C TYR A 315 11.55 -18.67 5.99
N PRO A 316 12.68 -19.15 6.56
CA PRO A 316 13.61 -20.02 5.83
C PRO A 316 12.96 -21.32 5.32
N LYS A 317 11.96 -21.86 6.03
CA LYS A 317 11.21 -23.04 5.56
C LYS A 317 10.27 -22.70 4.39
N ILE A 318 9.76 -21.47 4.33
CA ILE A 318 9.05 -20.97 3.15
C ILE A 318 10.00 -20.92 1.96
N LEU A 319 11.19 -20.36 2.10
CA LEU A 319 12.16 -20.28 0.99
C LEU A 319 12.58 -21.66 0.46
N LYS A 320 12.74 -22.66 1.35
CA LYS A 320 13.10 -24.03 0.95
C LYS A 320 12.13 -24.69 -0.02
N ILE A 321 10.87 -24.24 -0.12
CA ILE A 321 9.94 -24.81 -1.12
C ILE A 321 10.39 -24.51 -2.56
N LEU A 322 11.23 -23.48 -2.73
CA LEU A 322 11.77 -23.03 -4.01
C LEU A 322 12.96 -23.87 -4.47
N ASP A 323 13.61 -24.65 -3.60
CA ASP A 323 14.75 -25.51 -3.94
C ASP A 323 14.41 -26.55 -5.03
N ASN A 324 13.13 -26.89 -5.14
CA ASN A 324 12.61 -27.87 -6.11
C ASN A 324 12.04 -27.23 -7.38
N LEU A 325 12.20 -25.92 -7.55
CA LEU A 325 11.72 -25.18 -8.72
C LEU A 325 12.90 -24.92 -9.66
N SER A 326 12.77 -25.40 -10.90
CA SER A 326 13.71 -25.23 -11.99
C SER A 326 13.24 -24.19 -12.98
#